data_AF-A0A4Z2H1X3-F1
#
_entry.id   AF-A0A4Z2H1X3-F1
#
_cell.length_a   1.000
_cell.length_b   1.000
_cell.length_c   1.000
_cell.angle_alpha   90.00
_cell.angle_beta   90.00
_cell.angle_gamma   90.00
#
_symmetry.space_group_name_H-M   'P 1'
#
loop_
_entity.id
_entity.type
_entity.pdbx_description
1 polymer ?
#
loop_
_entity_poly.entity_id
_entity_poly.type
_entity_poly.pdbx_seq_one_letter_code
_entity_poly.pdbx_strand_id
1 'polypeptide(L)'
;MDVYQEAVGYLESRHVPVVVEAETEVLEEDVFPECSPVHPESLDLPDTPTLCNPKEMLERRLVLLKGILESEEVYLRELETLLTPMKALRASAGTSQPVLSSQQVQTVFYQVPEIRDMHQSFCSGLKARLTEPALLYKPLDRVTKTTLVLHDLLRTTPQQHGDYSFLQEALRLSRSFLSGINESSQCKREVTLSHGMRRKLMRDGFVVDVSEGERSLRHLFLYTDLLLCTRNKPAAKG
;
A
#
# COMPACT_ATOMS: atom_id res chain seq x y z
N MET A 1 5.77 -12.63 -8.63
CA MET A 1 6.55 -12.54 -7.40
C MET A 1 5.91 -11.47 -6.53
N ASP A 2 5.06 -11.92 -5.61
CA ASP A 2 4.21 -11.04 -4.81
C ASP A 2 4.97 -10.65 -3.54
N VAL A 3 5.59 -9.48 -3.57
CA VAL A 3 6.41 -8.90 -2.48
C VAL A 3 5.63 -8.88 -1.15
N TYR A 4 4.30 -8.93 -1.21
CA TYR A 4 3.43 -9.05 -0.05
C TYR A 4 3.53 -10.43 0.62
N GLN A 5 3.55 -11.52 -0.15
CA GLN A 5 3.64 -12.88 0.39
C GLN A 5 5.03 -13.17 0.99
N GLU A 6 6.08 -12.59 0.41
CA GLU A 6 7.45 -12.70 0.92
C GLU A 6 7.62 -11.98 2.27
N ALA A 7 7.03 -10.78 2.40
CA ALA A 7 7.04 -10.02 3.66
C ALA A 7 6.25 -10.72 4.78
N VAL A 8 5.15 -11.40 4.45
CA VAL A 8 4.36 -12.17 5.42
C VAL A 8 5.14 -13.40 5.90
N GLY A 9 5.81 -14.12 4.99
CA GLY A 9 6.64 -15.28 5.35
C GLY A 9 7.84 -14.91 6.23
N TYR A 10 8.43 -13.73 6.03
CA TYR A 10 9.52 -13.23 6.87
C TYR A 10 9.05 -12.96 8.31
N LEU A 11 7.86 -12.39 8.49
CA LEU A 11 7.30 -12.05 9.80
C LEU A 11 6.90 -13.29 10.62
N GLU A 12 6.42 -14.34 9.97
CA GLU A 12 6.05 -15.61 10.63
C GLU A 12 7.27 -16.41 11.12
N SER A 13 8.46 -16.16 10.54
CA SER A 13 9.68 -16.91 10.83
C SER A 13 10.44 -16.50 12.10
N ARG A 14 10.15 -15.32 12.68
CA ARG A 14 11.01 -14.63 13.68
C ARG A 14 10.54 -14.74 15.15
N HIS A 15 9.91 -15.84 15.55
CA HIS A 15 9.43 -16.16 16.93
C HIS A 15 10.37 -15.68 18.08
N VAL A 16 10.18 -14.47 18.66
CA VAL A 16 11.04 -13.93 19.75
C VAL A 16 10.24 -13.11 20.80
N PRO A 17 10.61 -13.16 22.10
CA PRO A 17 9.74 -12.94 23.26
C PRO A 17 9.86 -11.55 23.94
N VAL A 18 8.97 -11.33 24.91
CA VAL A 18 8.72 -10.07 25.67
C VAL A 18 9.83 -9.73 26.67
N VAL A 19 10.31 -8.48 26.66
CA VAL A 19 11.06 -7.86 27.78
C VAL A 19 10.66 -6.37 27.96
N VAL A 20 10.70 -5.94 29.22
CA VAL A 20 10.18 -4.72 29.86
C VAL A 20 11.13 -3.51 29.73
N GLU A 21 10.51 -2.33 29.58
CA GLU A 21 10.91 -0.91 29.76
C GLU A 21 12.38 -0.48 30.02
N ALA A 22 12.78 0.63 29.37
CA ALA A 22 13.35 1.83 30.01
C ALA A 22 13.42 3.03 29.02
N GLU A 23 13.22 4.24 29.54
CA GLU A 23 13.01 5.52 28.86
C GLU A 23 14.30 6.28 28.44
N THR A 24 14.13 7.29 27.57
CA THR A 24 14.97 8.51 27.35
C THR A 24 16.37 8.30 26.73
N GLU A 25 16.92 9.12 25.83
CA GLU A 25 17.03 10.58 25.79
C GLU A 25 17.36 11.11 24.35
N VAL A 26 17.14 12.40 24.14
CA VAL A 26 17.33 13.21 22.92
C VAL A 26 18.80 13.64 22.77
N LEU A 27 19.39 13.60 21.56
CA LEU A 27 20.37 14.60 21.11
C LEU A 27 20.40 14.70 19.56
N GLU A 28 20.21 15.93 19.06
CA GLU A 28 20.55 16.38 17.71
C GLU A 28 22.07 16.47 17.54
N GLU A 29 22.61 16.12 16.37
CA GLU A 29 23.71 16.91 15.78
C GLU A 29 23.83 16.67 14.27
N ASP A 30 23.95 17.79 13.57
CA ASP A 30 23.99 17.97 12.12
C ASP A 30 25.46 18.12 11.70
N VAL A 31 26.06 17.05 11.16
CA VAL A 31 27.35 17.11 10.44
C VAL A 31 27.33 16.01 9.38
N PHE A 32 27.20 16.36 8.10
CA PHE A 32 27.51 15.45 6.98
C PHE A 32 29.02 15.33 6.83
N PRO A 33 29.65 14.15 7.05
CA PRO A 33 31.03 13.93 6.69
C PRO A 33 31.10 13.31 5.29
N GLU A 34 32.07 13.78 4.53
CA GLU A 34 32.34 13.47 3.13
C GLU A 34 32.35 11.96 2.78
N CYS A 35 31.88 11.65 1.57
CA CYS A 35 31.96 10.33 0.95
C CYS A 35 33.39 9.76 0.99
N SER A 36 33.58 8.70 1.78
CA SER A 36 34.71 7.79 1.68
C SER A 36 34.21 6.39 1.23
N PRO A 37 35.05 5.61 0.54
CA PRO A 37 34.60 4.48 -0.29
C PRO A 37 34.05 3.34 0.57
N VAL A 38 32.79 2.96 0.32
CA VAL A 38 32.10 1.93 1.09
C VAL A 38 32.66 0.55 0.72
N HIS A 39 33.38 -0.06 1.66
CA HIS A 39 33.64 -1.50 1.69
C HIS A 39 32.29 -2.25 1.81
N PRO A 40 32.03 -3.31 1.01
CA PRO A 40 30.72 -3.95 0.95
C PRO A 40 30.48 -5.00 2.05
N GLU A 41 30.91 -4.76 3.29
CA GLU A 41 30.63 -5.67 4.42
C GLU A 41 30.26 -4.88 5.68
N SER A 42 29.07 -5.20 6.22
CA SER A 42 28.53 -4.77 7.52
C SER A 42 27.85 -3.40 7.60
N LEU A 43 26.69 -3.25 6.95
CA LEU A 43 25.64 -2.35 7.46
C LEU A 43 24.78 -3.15 8.45
N ASP A 44 25.23 -3.23 9.71
CA ASP A 44 24.39 -3.63 10.83
C ASP A 44 23.38 -2.51 11.09
N LEU A 45 22.25 -2.58 10.40
CA LEU A 45 21.08 -1.77 10.73
C LEU A 45 20.48 -2.31 12.04
N PRO A 46 20.22 -1.46 13.04
CA PRO A 46 19.53 -1.90 14.25
C PRO A 46 18.10 -2.29 13.88
N ASP A 47 17.84 -3.60 13.84
CA ASP A 47 16.51 -4.21 13.79
C ASP A 47 15.73 -3.78 15.05
N THR A 48 15.19 -2.57 15.05
CA THR A 48 14.33 -2.10 16.12
C THR A 48 12.94 -2.69 15.86
N PRO A 49 12.45 -3.63 16.70
CA PRO A 49 11.19 -4.30 16.46
C PRO A 49 10.08 -3.29 16.72
N THR A 50 9.60 -2.60 15.68
CA THR A 50 8.48 -1.71 15.94
C THR A 50 7.22 -2.54 16.12
N LEU A 51 6.80 -2.65 17.39
CA LEU A 51 5.47 -3.06 17.85
C LEU A 51 4.39 -2.06 17.37
N CYS A 52 4.44 -1.68 16.10
CA CYS A 52 3.51 -0.73 15.53
C CYS A 52 2.21 -1.45 15.20
N ASN A 53 1.11 -0.81 15.54
CA ASN A 53 -0.18 -1.31 15.10
C ASN A 53 -0.22 -1.38 13.55
N PRO A 54 -1.05 -2.26 12.95
CA PRO A 54 -1.07 -2.42 11.50
C PRO A 54 -1.33 -1.13 10.71
N LYS A 55 -1.99 -0.15 11.33
CA LYS A 55 -2.26 1.17 10.75
C LYS A 55 -0.99 2.03 10.69
N GLU A 56 -0.20 2.09 11.76
CA GLU A 56 1.08 2.78 11.81
C GLU A 56 2.10 2.18 10.85
N MET A 57 2.14 0.85 10.73
CA MET A 57 3.01 0.20 9.74
C MET A 57 2.62 0.58 8.31
N LEU A 58 1.31 0.69 8.03
CA LEU A 58 0.81 1.13 6.74
C LEU A 58 1.14 2.60 6.48
N GLU A 59 0.98 3.47 7.47
CA GLU A 59 1.34 4.90 7.37
C GLU A 59 2.84 5.07 7.11
N ARG A 60 3.70 4.35 7.85
CA ARG A 60 5.15 4.33 7.60
C ARG A 60 5.49 3.84 6.21
N ARG A 61 4.85 2.75 5.75
CA ARG A 61 5.03 2.23 4.40
C ARG A 61 4.61 3.24 3.34
N LEU A 62 3.52 3.98 3.55
CA LEU A 62 3.08 5.04 2.63
C LEU A 62 4.07 6.20 2.57
N VAL A 63 4.63 6.61 3.72
CA VAL A 63 5.67 7.65 3.77
C VAL A 63 6.91 7.21 2.98
N LEU A 64 7.39 5.99 3.21
CA LEU A 64 8.54 5.45 2.48
C LEU A 64 8.29 5.38 0.96
N LEU A 65 7.12 4.89 0.54
CA LEU A 65 6.78 4.80 -0.88
C LEU A 65 6.66 6.18 -1.55
N LYS A 66 6.18 7.19 -0.81
CA LYS A 66 6.18 8.58 -1.28
C LYS A 66 7.60 9.13 -1.42
N GLY A 67 8.46 8.90 -0.43
CA GLY A 67 9.87 9.30 -0.48
C GLY A 67 10.60 8.65 -1.66
N ILE A 68 10.37 7.36 -1.92
CA ILE A 68 10.91 6.68 -3.12
C ILE A 68 10.42 7.37 -4.39
N LEU A 69 9.11 7.63 -4.51
CA LEU A 69 8.55 8.29 -5.68
C LEU A 69 9.16 9.68 -5.91
N GLU A 70 9.30 10.49 -4.86
CA GLU A 70 9.92 11.82 -4.93
C GLU A 70 11.38 11.74 -5.38
N SER A 71 12.16 10.81 -4.80
CA SER A 71 13.56 10.61 -5.20
C SER A 71 13.68 10.14 -6.65
N GLU A 72 12.76 9.30 -7.11
CA GLU A 72 12.70 8.80 -8.47
C GLU A 72 12.34 9.92 -9.48
N GLU A 73 11.41 10.81 -9.10
CA GLU A 73 11.09 11.99 -9.91
C GLU A 73 12.27 12.96 -10.03
N VAL A 74 13.12 13.08 -8.99
CA VAL A 74 14.37 13.85 -9.05
C VAL A 74 15.37 13.18 -9.99
N TYR A 75 15.61 11.88 -9.81
CA TYR A 75 16.54 11.10 -10.65
C TYR A 75 16.18 11.16 -12.14
N LEU A 76 14.90 11.04 -12.48
CA LEU A 76 14.43 11.18 -13.86
C LEU A 76 14.68 12.58 -14.45
N ARG A 77 14.57 13.65 -13.66
CA ARG A 77 14.92 15.01 -14.11
C ARG A 77 16.41 15.14 -14.39
N GLU A 78 17.25 14.53 -13.56
CA GLU A 78 18.70 14.51 -13.76
C GLU A 78 19.07 13.74 -15.03
N LEU A 79 18.45 12.58 -15.26
CA LEU A 79 18.61 11.82 -16.49
C LEU A 79 18.18 12.61 -17.73
N GLU A 80 17.04 13.30 -17.69
CA GLU A 80 16.59 14.14 -18.83
C GLU A 80 17.56 15.31 -19.08
N THR A 81 18.12 15.89 -18.02
CA THR A 81 19.16 16.92 -18.12
C THR A 81 20.41 16.37 -18.80
N LEU A 82 20.82 15.14 -18.50
CA LEU A 82 21.95 14.46 -19.14
C LEU A 82 21.69 14.08 -20.60
N LEU A 83 20.43 13.76 -20.96
CA LEU A 83 20.04 13.46 -22.35
C LEU A 83 20.13 14.68 -23.27
N THR A 84 20.05 15.90 -22.75
CA THR A 84 20.12 17.14 -23.53
C THR A 84 21.47 17.33 -24.24
N PRO A 85 22.63 17.33 -23.54
CA PRO A 85 23.94 17.40 -24.18
C PRO A 85 24.22 16.15 -25.04
N MET A 86 23.73 14.97 -24.66
CA MET A 86 23.85 13.77 -25.49
C MET A 86 23.21 13.96 -26.87
N LYS A 87 21.97 14.47 -26.92
CA LYS A 87 21.24 14.74 -28.18
C LYS A 87 22.00 15.75 -29.04
N ALA A 88 22.56 16.80 -28.45
CA ALA A 88 23.36 17.80 -29.14
C ALA A 88 24.68 17.21 -29.71
N LEU A 89 25.42 16.45 -28.91
CA LEU A 89 26.66 15.78 -29.34
C LEU A 89 26.40 14.74 -30.44
N ARG A 90 25.29 13.99 -30.33
CA ARG A 90 24.86 13.05 -31.36
C ARG A 90 24.49 13.74 -32.67
N ALA A 91 23.84 14.90 -32.61
CA ALA A 91 23.56 15.71 -33.80
C ALA A 91 24.84 16.26 -34.44
N SER A 92 25.80 16.72 -33.63
CA SER A 92 27.12 17.18 -34.11
C SER A 92 27.91 16.07 -34.80
N ALA A 93 27.81 14.82 -34.31
CA ALA A 93 28.51 13.67 -34.86
C ALA A 93 28.17 13.35 -36.33
N GLY A 94 27.00 13.78 -36.82
CA GLY A 94 26.58 13.61 -38.22
C GLY A 94 26.98 14.75 -39.17
N THR A 95 27.64 15.78 -38.66
CA THR A 95 28.07 16.95 -39.45
C THR A 95 29.39 16.68 -40.17
N SER A 96 29.76 17.55 -41.11
CA SER A 96 31.04 17.49 -41.82
C SER A 96 32.26 17.81 -40.95
N GLN A 97 32.06 18.33 -39.73
CA GLN A 97 33.12 18.57 -38.74
C GLN A 97 32.65 18.16 -37.33
N PRO A 98 32.62 16.85 -37.02
CA PRO A 98 32.15 16.37 -35.73
C PRO A 98 33.21 16.58 -34.62
N VAL A 99 32.77 17.03 -33.44
CA VAL A 99 33.64 17.17 -32.25
C VAL A 99 33.96 15.80 -31.65
N LEU A 100 32.99 14.88 -31.68
CA LEU A 100 33.12 13.48 -31.26
C LEU A 100 32.49 12.59 -32.32
N SER A 101 33.05 11.40 -32.54
CA SER A 101 32.44 10.41 -33.43
C SER A 101 31.16 9.83 -32.81
N SER A 102 30.24 9.33 -33.66
CA SER A 102 29.02 8.69 -33.16
C SER A 102 29.31 7.52 -32.21
N GLN A 103 30.41 6.79 -32.44
CA GLN A 103 30.83 5.69 -31.57
C GLN A 103 31.30 6.19 -30.21
N GLN A 104 32.05 7.30 -30.14
CA GLN A 104 32.49 7.89 -28.88
C GLN A 104 31.30 8.40 -28.06
N VAL A 105 30.33 9.06 -28.71
CA VAL A 105 29.10 9.50 -28.05
C VAL A 105 28.31 8.28 -27.52
N GLN A 106 28.21 7.22 -28.31
CA GLN A 106 27.54 5.99 -27.89
C GLN A 106 28.23 5.31 -26.70
N THR A 107 29.55 5.31 -26.65
CA THR A 107 30.31 4.74 -25.52
C THR A 107 30.12 5.56 -24.24
N VAL A 108 30.12 6.89 -24.33
CA VAL A 108 29.97 7.77 -23.16
C VAL A 108 28.55 7.74 -22.59
N PHE A 109 27.53 7.74 -23.45
CA PHE A 109 26.12 7.77 -23.04
C PHE A 109 25.43 6.40 -23.17
N TYR A 110 26.20 5.32 -23.01
CA TYR A 110 25.70 3.97 -23.19
C TYR A 110 24.51 3.70 -22.27
N GLN A 111 23.38 3.29 -22.85
CA GLN A 111 22.16 2.89 -22.16
C GLN A 111 21.44 3.95 -21.31
N VAL A 112 21.87 5.21 -21.32
CA VAL A 112 21.20 6.28 -20.55
C VAL A 112 19.71 6.42 -20.91
N PRO A 113 19.29 6.39 -22.19
CA PRO A 113 17.88 6.41 -22.56
C PRO A 113 17.10 5.21 -22.02
N GLU A 114 17.67 4.01 -22.11
CA GLU A 114 17.05 2.75 -21.68
C GLU A 114 16.88 2.72 -20.15
N ILE A 115 17.87 3.21 -19.41
CA ILE A 115 17.78 3.38 -17.95
C ILE A 115 16.66 4.36 -17.61
N ARG A 116 16.59 5.51 -18.30
CA ARG A 116 15.52 6.49 -18.10
C ARG A 116 14.16 5.85 -18.32
N ASP A 117 13.97 5.13 -19.42
CA ASP A 117 12.69 4.50 -19.75
C ASP A 117 12.28 3.44 -18.71
N MET A 118 13.22 2.65 -18.21
CA MET A 118 12.99 1.68 -17.14
C MET A 118 12.51 2.37 -15.85
N HIS A 119 13.21 3.43 -15.43
CA HIS A 119 12.88 4.20 -14.24
C HIS A 119 11.56 4.98 -14.39
N GLN A 120 11.27 5.49 -15.59
CA GLN A 120 10.00 6.14 -15.91
C GLN A 120 8.82 5.17 -15.81
N SER A 121 8.99 3.93 -16.29
CA SER A 121 7.98 2.87 -16.15
C SER A 121 7.76 2.52 -14.67
N PHE A 122 8.84 2.38 -13.89
CA PHE A 122 8.76 2.13 -12.45
C PHE A 122 8.01 3.25 -11.71
N CYS A 123 8.41 4.52 -11.93
CA CYS A 123 7.79 5.70 -11.33
C CYS A 123 6.30 5.78 -11.69
N SER A 124 5.96 5.57 -12.96
CA SER A 124 4.56 5.59 -13.44
C SER A 124 3.72 4.49 -12.78
N GLY A 125 4.26 3.27 -12.70
CA GLY A 125 3.59 2.15 -12.03
C GLY A 125 3.40 2.38 -10.53
N LEU A 126 4.41 2.94 -9.86
CA LEU A 126 4.34 3.28 -8.44
C LEU A 126 3.30 4.37 -8.18
N LYS A 127 3.28 5.43 -8.99
CA LYS A 127 2.32 6.55 -8.91
C LYS A 127 0.88 6.08 -9.10
N ALA A 128 0.64 5.21 -10.08
CA ALA A 128 -0.68 4.62 -10.31
C ALA A 128 -1.19 3.87 -9.07
N ARG A 129 -0.35 3.01 -8.48
CA ARG A 129 -0.69 2.21 -7.30
C ARG A 129 -0.85 3.02 -6.02
N LEU A 130 -0.14 4.14 -5.88
CA LEU A 130 -0.31 5.07 -4.76
C LEU A 130 -1.57 5.94 -4.90
N THR A 131 -2.03 6.16 -6.13
CA THR A 131 -3.20 7.00 -6.42
C THR A 131 -4.52 6.21 -6.49
N GLU A 132 -4.49 4.93 -6.86
CA GLU A 132 -5.67 4.06 -6.91
C GLU A 132 -6.48 3.97 -5.61
N PRO A 133 -5.86 3.80 -4.41
CA PRO A 133 -6.60 3.81 -3.14
C PRO A 133 -7.32 5.15 -2.92
N ALA A 134 -6.78 6.23 -3.50
CA ALA A 134 -7.35 7.55 -3.38
C ALA A 134 -8.58 7.77 -4.27
N LEU A 135 -8.70 7.02 -5.37
CA LEU A 135 -9.86 7.14 -6.27
C LEU A 135 -11.09 6.44 -5.70
N LEU A 136 -10.92 5.35 -4.94
CA LEU A 136 -12.03 4.62 -4.33
C LEU A 136 -12.65 5.36 -3.14
N TYR A 137 -11.87 6.15 -2.38
CA TYR A 137 -12.45 6.96 -1.31
C TYR A 137 -13.14 8.22 -1.83
N LYS A 138 -12.84 8.71 -3.05
CA LYS A 138 -13.40 9.98 -3.56
C LYS A 138 -14.94 10.03 -3.58
N PRO A 139 -15.66 9.00 -4.06
CA PRO A 139 -17.11 8.97 -3.97
C PRO A 139 -17.60 9.00 -2.52
N LEU A 140 -16.95 8.25 -1.62
CA LEU A 140 -17.32 8.20 -0.21
C LEU A 140 -17.04 9.54 0.51
N ASP A 141 -15.87 10.13 0.27
CA ASP A 141 -15.45 11.46 0.77
C ASP A 141 -16.34 12.57 0.23
N ARG A 142 -16.80 12.46 -1.02
CA ARG A 142 -17.80 13.38 -1.57
C ARG A 142 -19.11 13.27 -0.81
N VAL A 143 -19.61 12.06 -0.56
CA VAL A 143 -20.86 11.85 0.17
C VAL A 143 -20.76 12.31 1.63
N THR A 144 -19.65 12.04 2.32
CA THR A 144 -19.44 12.53 3.70
C THR A 144 -19.37 14.05 3.76
N LYS A 145 -18.62 14.70 2.85
CA LYS A 145 -18.55 16.17 2.75
C LYS A 145 -19.91 16.79 2.43
N THR A 146 -20.64 16.25 1.45
CA THR A 146 -21.99 16.73 1.11
C THR A 146 -22.95 16.59 2.29
N THR A 147 -22.85 15.52 3.08
CA THR A 147 -23.65 15.33 4.30
C THR A 147 -23.39 16.42 5.34
N LEU A 148 -22.13 16.82 5.54
CA LEU A 148 -21.77 17.91 6.46
C LEU A 148 -22.29 19.27 5.96
N VAL A 149 -22.14 19.56 4.67
CA VAL A 149 -22.66 20.80 4.07
C VAL A 149 -24.18 20.87 4.18
N LEU A 150 -24.90 19.76 3.94
CA LEU A 150 -26.35 19.69 4.12
C LEU A 150 -26.76 19.95 5.57
N HIS A 151 -25.98 19.45 6.53
CA HIS A 151 -26.22 19.69 7.94
C HIS A 151 -26.05 21.17 8.32
N ASP A 152 -24.99 21.81 7.84
CA ASP A 152 -24.74 23.22 8.09
C ASP A 152 -25.78 24.12 7.41
N LEU A 153 -26.21 23.78 6.20
CA LEU A 153 -27.25 24.50 5.47
C LEU A 153 -28.62 24.37 6.15
N LEU A 154 -28.96 23.20 6.69
CA LEU A 154 -30.19 23.00 7.45
C LEU A 154 -30.19 23.82 8.75
N ARG A 155 -29.02 24.00 9.38
CA ARG A 155 -28.87 24.82 10.59
C ARG A 155 -29.11 26.31 10.35
N THR A 156 -28.82 26.81 9.14
CA THR A 156 -29.05 28.21 8.76
C THR A 156 -30.41 28.45 8.10
N THR A 157 -31.19 27.39 7.84
CA THR A 157 -32.50 27.47 7.17
C THR A 157 -33.63 27.39 8.20
N PRO A 158 -34.51 28.41 8.32
CA PRO A 158 -35.63 28.38 9.24
C PRO A 158 -36.70 27.36 8.82
N GLN A 159 -37.45 26.82 9.78
CA GLN A 159 -38.44 25.76 9.55
C GLN A 159 -39.61 26.17 8.63
N GLN A 160 -39.85 27.46 8.49
CA GLN A 160 -40.90 28.03 7.63
C GLN A 160 -40.42 28.20 6.18
N HIS A 161 -39.17 27.88 5.88
CA HIS A 161 -38.62 27.98 4.53
C HIS A 161 -39.07 26.80 3.66
N GLY A 162 -39.42 27.06 2.39
CA GLY A 162 -39.85 26.02 1.45
C GLY A 162 -38.83 24.90 1.24
N ASP A 163 -37.54 25.22 1.35
CA ASP A 163 -36.45 24.24 1.17
C ASP A 163 -36.16 23.39 2.41
N TYR A 164 -36.75 23.72 3.57
CA TYR A 164 -36.43 23.04 4.83
C TYR A 164 -36.74 21.53 4.77
N SER A 165 -37.89 21.16 4.20
CA SER A 165 -38.30 19.76 4.04
C SER A 165 -37.40 18.99 3.08
N PHE A 166 -36.98 19.62 1.98
CA PHE A 166 -36.09 19.01 0.99
C PHE A 166 -34.67 18.80 1.53
N LEU A 167 -34.14 19.78 2.27
CA LEU A 167 -32.83 19.68 2.91
C LEU A 167 -32.82 18.61 4.02
N GLN A 168 -33.88 18.56 4.81
CA GLN A 168 -34.06 17.52 5.84
C GLN A 168 -34.08 16.12 5.22
N GLU A 169 -34.80 15.94 4.11
CA GLU A 169 -34.90 14.67 3.41
C GLU A 169 -33.57 14.27 2.75
N ALA A 170 -32.89 15.20 2.08
CA ALA A 170 -31.57 14.97 1.50
C ALA A 170 -30.53 14.57 2.56
N LEU A 171 -30.56 15.21 3.73
CA LEU A 171 -29.70 14.87 4.86
C LEU A 171 -30.01 13.48 5.42
N ARG A 172 -31.31 13.13 5.54
CA ARG A 172 -31.78 11.82 6.00
C ARG A 172 -31.27 10.70 5.08
N LEU A 173 -31.44 10.86 3.77
CA LEU A 173 -30.98 9.89 2.77
C LEU A 173 -29.47 9.73 2.79
N SER A 174 -28.72 10.84 2.86
CA SER A 174 -27.25 10.81 2.88
C SER A 174 -26.71 10.12 4.15
N ARG A 175 -27.32 10.37 5.31
CA ARG A 175 -26.96 9.68 6.58
C ARG A 175 -27.28 8.18 6.54
N SER A 176 -28.44 7.81 6.00
CA SER A 176 -28.84 6.41 5.87
C SER A 176 -27.91 5.63 4.94
N PHE A 177 -27.47 6.22 3.83
CA PHE A 177 -26.48 5.62 2.96
C PHE A 177 -25.15 5.37 3.68
N LEU A 178 -24.64 6.36 4.41
CA LEU A 178 -23.38 6.24 5.16
C LEU A 178 -23.47 5.17 6.28
N SER A 179 -24.62 5.03 6.95
CA SER A 179 -24.82 3.96 7.93
C SER A 179 -24.90 2.57 7.27
N GLY A 180 -25.58 2.45 6.12
CA GLY A 180 -25.68 1.21 5.37
C GLY A 180 -24.35 0.70 4.81
N ILE A 181 -23.43 1.60 4.44
CA ILE A 181 -22.06 1.24 4.04
C ILE A 181 -21.25 0.69 5.24
N ASN A 182 -21.43 1.28 6.41
CA ASN A 182 -20.79 0.82 7.64
C ASN A 182 -21.27 -0.59 8.06
N GLU A 183 -22.55 -0.89 7.85
CA GLU A 183 -23.15 -2.20 8.14
C GLU A 183 -22.80 -3.27 7.10
N SER A 184 -22.78 -2.92 5.81
CA SER A 184 -22.45 -3.86 4.72
C SER A 184 -20.98 -4.31 4.72
N SER A 185 -20.07 -3.52 5.29
CA SER A 185 -18.65 -3.87 5.47
C SER A 185 -18.43 -5.00 6.49
N GLN A 186 -19.40 -5.26 7.38
CA GLN A 186 -19.40 -6.39 8.32
C GLN A 186 -20.11 -7.64 7.77
N CYS A 187 -20.64 -7.61 6.54
CA CYS A 187 -21.30 -8.74 5.91
C CYS A 187 -20.34 -9.52 5.01
N LYS A 188 -19.40 -10.26 5.63
CA LYS A 188 -18.64 -11.29 4.91
C LYS A 188 -19.59 -12.44 4.53
N ARG A 189 -19.89 -12.56 3.23
CA ARG A 189 -20.39 -13.73 2.47
C ARG A 189 -21.47 -14.59 3.17
N GLU A 190 -22.74 -14.28 2.89
CA GLU A 190 -23.85 -15.21 3.11
C GLU A 190 -23.80 -16.30 2.02
N VAL A 191 -23.74 -17.59 2.41
CA VAL A 191 -23.76 -18.72 1.48
C VAL A 191 -24.99 -19.57 1.78
N THR A 192 -25.90 -19.64 0.82
CA THR A 192 -27.09 -20.50 0.92
C THR A 192 -26.71 -21.91 0.47
N LEU A 193 -26.67 -22.86 1.42
CA LEU A 193 -26.69 -24.28 1.09
C LEU A 193 -28.12 -24.81 1.27
N SER A 194 -28.50 -25.73 0.39
CA SER A 194 -29.85 -26.25 0.20
C SER A 194 -30.45 -26.86 1.47
N HIS A 195 -31.16 -26.04 2.26
CA HIS A 195 -32.43 -26.33 2.95
C HIS A 195 -32.83 -25.13 3.83
N GLY A 196 -33.11 -23.97 3.23
CA GLY A 196 -33.86 -22.85 3.85
C GLY A 196 -33.27 -22.15 5.08
N MET A 197 -32.18 -22.62 5.67
CA MET A 197 -31.57 -22.02 6.85
C MET A 197 -30.44 -21.06 6.44
N ARG A 198 -30.64 -19.76 6.70
CA ARG A 198 -29.67 -18.71 6.40
C ARG A 198 -28.48 -18.83 7.35
N ARG A 199 -27.42 -19.52 6.91
CA ARG A 199 -26.19 -19.67 7.70
C ARG A 199 -25.24 -18.52 7.40
N LYS A 200 -24.89 -17.77 8.45
CA LYS A 200 -23.89 -16.70 8.35
C LYS A 200 -22.55 -17.24 8.84
N LEU A 201 -21.52 -17.17 7.99
CA LEU A 201 -20.15 -17.43 8.40
C LEU A 201 -19.72 -16.32 9.36
N MET A 202 -19.44 -16.68 10.61
CA MET A 202 -19.01 -15.75 11.63
C MET A 202 -17.49 -15.55 11.57
N ARG A 203 -16.74 -16.63 11.36
CA ARG A 203 -15.27 -16.60 11.35
C ARG A 203 -14.72 -17.83 10.66
N ASP A 204 -13.60 -17.70 9.97
CA ASP A 204 -12.81 -18.83 9.51
C ASP A 204 -11.33 -18.63 9.84
N GLY A 205 -10.58 -19.72 9.90
CA GLY A 205 -9.16 -19.66 10.18
C GLY A 205 -8.51 -21.04 10.25
N PHE A 206 -7.19 -21.06 10.08
CA PHE A 206 -6.41 -22.27 10.25
C PHE A 206 -6.06 -22.48 11.72
N VAL A 207 -6.27 -23.70 12.19
CA VAL A 207 -5.92 -24.13 13.55
C VAL A 207 -5.07 -25.38 13.44
N VAL A 208 -4.02 -25.45 14.25
CA VAL A 208 -3.20 -26.64 14.40
C VAL A 208 -3.82 -27.50 15.49
N ASP A 209 -4.42 -28.61 15.07
CA ASP A 209 -4.96 -29.61 15.97
C ASP A 209 -3.83 -30.57 16.38
N VAL A 210 -3.67 -30.77 17.69
CA VAL A 210 -2.64 -31.64 18.28
C VAL A 210 -3.35 -32.84 18.90
N SER A 211 -3.56 -33.87 18.09
CA SER A 211 -4.19 -35.13 18.48
C SER A 211 -3.14 -36.23 18.52
N GLU A 212 -2.99 -36.92 19.66
CA GLU A 212 -2.04 -38.02 19.89
C GLU A 212 -0.60 -37.75 19.43
N GLY A 213 -0.10 -36.52 19.62
CA GLY A 213 1.29 -36.15 19.33
C GLY A 213 1.57 -35.71 17.88
N GLU A 214 0.62 -35.85 16.96
CA GLU A 214 0.72 -35.30 15.61
C GLU A 214 0.04 -33.92 15.50
N ARG A 215 0.77 -32.94 14.97
CA ARG A 215 0.26 -31.59 14.69
C ARG A 215 -0.29 -31.56 13.27
N SER A 216 -1.60 -31.36 13.12
CA SER A 216 -2.25 -31.26 11.80
C SER A 216 -2.90 -29.89 11.61
N LEU A 217 -2.56 -29.22 10.50
CA LEU A 217 -3.18 -27.94 10.12
C LEU A 217 -4.57 -28.21 9.55
N ARG A 218 -5.60 -27.62 10.16
CA ARG A 218 -7.00 -27.75 9.76
C ARG A 218 -7.60 -26.37 9.49
N HIS A 219 -8.44 -26.25 8.47
CA HIS A 219 -9.19 -25.02 8.22
C HIS A 219 -10.56 -25.17 8.87
N LEU A 220 -10.87 -24.27 9.81
CA LEU A 220 -12.15 -24.22 10.50
C LEU A 220 -13.00 -23.08 9.95
N PHE A 221 -14.30 -23.35 9.78
CA PHE A 221 -15.33 -22.40 9.40
C PHE A 221 -16.43 -22.41 10.46
N LEU A 222 -16.55 -21.33 11.22
CA LEU A 222 -17.58 -21.13 12.23
C LEU A 222 -18.77 -20.41 11.61
N TYR A 223 -19.90 -21.11 11.53
CA TYR A 223 -21.20 -20.57 11.18
C TYR A 223 -22.07 -20.37 12.43
N THR A 224 -23.17 -19.65 12.27
CA THR A 224 -24.17 -19.37 13.32
C THR A 224 -24.67 -20.61 14.09
N ASP A 225 -24.71 -21.75 13.42
CA ASP A 225 -25.34 -22.99 13.89
C ASP A 225 -24.46 -24.23 13.68
N LEU A 226 -23.25 -24.07 13.10
CA LEU A 226 -22.38 -25.18 12.69
C LEU A 226 -20.90 -24.79 12.74
N LEU A 227 -20.03 -25.69 13.17
CA LEU A 227 -18.57 -25.58 12.99
C LEU A 227 -18.10 -26.63 11.99
N LEU A 228 -17.55 -26.18 10.87
CA LEU A 228 -17.03 -27.03 9.79
C LEU A 228 -15.51 -27.11 9.88
N CYS A 229 -14.97 -28.33 9.84
CA CYS A 229 -13.54 -28.56 9.86
C CYS A 229 -13.12 -29.31 8.60
N THR A 230 -12.18 -28.76 7.84
CA THR A 230 -11.54 -29.47 6.74
C THR A 230 -10.14 -29.91 7.15
N ARG A 231 -9.77 -31.12 6.76
CA ARG A 231 -8.41 -31.65 6.89
C ARG A 231 -7.86 -31.81 5.48
N ASN A 232 -6.82 -31.07 5.14
CA ASN A 232 -6.15 -31.27 3.85
C ASN A 232 -5.49 -32.65 3.88
N LYS A 233 -5.96 -33.54 2.99
CA LYS A 233 -5.34 -34.84 2.78
C LYS A 233 -4.10 -34.61 1.89
N PRO A 234 -2.88 -34.96 2.30
CA PRO A 234 -1.72 -34.81 1.44
C PRO A 234 -1.92 -35.67 0.19
N ALA A 235 -1.74 -35.06 -1.00
CA ALA A 235 -1.83 -35.77 -2.26
C ALA A 235 -0.75 -36.85 -2.31
N ALA A 236 -1.17 -38.12 -2.37
CA ALA A 236 -0.27 -39.23 -2.60
C ALA A 236 0.38 -39.05 -3.97
N LYS A 237 1.70 -38.86 -4.00
CA LYS A 237 2.48 -38.95 -5.24
C LYS A 237 2.50 -40.44 -5.66
N GLY A 238 1.77 -40.75 -6.72
CA GLY A 238 1.91 -41.98 -7.51
C GLY A 238 2.59 -41.66 -8.82
#